data_AF-A0A3B9LCW6-F1
#
_entry.id   AF-A0A3B9LCW6-F1
#
_cell.length_a   1.000
_cell.length_b   1.000
_cell.length_c   1.000
_cell.angle_alpha   90.00
_cell.angle_beta   90.00
_cell.angle_gamma   90.00
#
_symmetry.space_group_name_H-M   'P 1'
#
loop_
_entity.id
_entity.type
_entity.pdbx_description
1 polymer ?
#
loop_
_entity_poly.entity_id
_entity_poly.type
_entity_poly.pdbx_seq_one_letter_code
_entity_poly.pdbx_strand_id
1 'polypeptide(L)'
;MVSKFKITDDISRAETLPADVYVDLAWYERAKEKIFARSWQFIGEAAQMKAPGHVRPFTLLEGCLDEPLLLTVDEQVQTHCLSNVCTHR
;
A
#
# COMPACT_ATOMS: atom_id res chain seq x y z
N MET A 1 -21.67 7.85 9.87
CA MET A 1 -21.21 8.94 8.97
C MET A 1 -20.00 9.55 9.63
N VAL A 2 -18.89 9.62 8.93
CA VAL A 2 -17.61 10.00 9.52
C VAL A 2 -17.58 11.50 9.82
N SER A 3 -17.02 11.93 10.96
CA SER A 3 -16.96 13.34 11.37
C SER A 3 -16.23 14.20 10.34
N LYS A 4 -16.69 15.44 10.11
CA LYS A 4 -15.95 16.40 9.28
C LYS A 4 -15.02 17.22 10.16
N PHE A 5 -13.79 17.42 9.72
CA PHE A 5 -12.83 18.33 10.32
C PHE A 5 -12.29 19.33 9.29
N LYS A 6 -11.78 20.46 9.77
CA LYS A 6 -11.17 21.51 8.95
C LYS A 6 -9.66 21.45 9.12
N ILE A 7 -8.93 21.38 8.01
CA ILE A 7 -7.48 21.52 8.01
C ILE A 7 -7.15 22.98 7.67
N THR A 8 -6.26 23.58 8.46
CA THR A 8 -5.72 24.93 8.22
C THR A 8 -4.42 24.83 7.44
N ASP A 9 -4.27 25.67 6.41
CA ASP A 9 -3.03 25.75 5.62
C ASP A 9 -1.90 26.47 6.39
N ASP A 10 -2.24 27.27 7.41
CA ASP A 10 -1.29 27.89 8.32
C ASP A 10 -0.84 26.89 9.39
N ILE A 11 0.39 26.40 9.25
CA ILE A 11 1.00 25.42 10.15
C ILE A 11 1.13 25.93 11.59
N SER A 12 1.18 27.25 11.82
CA SER A 12 1.23 27.82 13.18
C SER A 12 -0.06 27.55 13.99
N ARG A 13 -1.12 27.12 13.30
CA ARG A 13 -2.44 26.81 13.87
C ARG A 13 -2.78 25.32 13.78
N ALA A 14 -1.78 24.46 13.54
CA ALA A 14 -1.99 23.03 13.41
C ALA A 14 -2.48 22.40 14.72
N GLU A 15 -3.40 21.46 14.59
CA GLU A 15 -3.89 20.59 15.66
C GLU A 15 -3.91 19.14 15.18
N THR A 16 -3.91 18.19 16.09
CA THR A 16 -4.09 16.78 15.72
C THR A 16 -5.49 16.55 15.17
N LEU A 17 -5.66 15.48 14.39
CA LEU A 17 -6.98 15.10 13.92
C LEU A 17 -7.90 14.76 15.11
N PRO A 18 -9.23 14.86 14.93
CA PRO A 18 -10.17 14.40 15.94
C PRO A 18 -9.94 12.95 16.34
N ALA A 19 -10.22 12.62 17.61
CA ALA A 19 -9.87 11.31 18.18
C ALA A 19 -10.50 10.12 17.44
N ASP A 20 -11.70 10.30 16.86
CA ASP A 20 -12.41 9.27 16.10
C ASP A 20 -11.63 8.80 14.86
N VAL A 21 -10.77 9.64 14.27
CA VAL A 21 -9.89 9.28 13.15
C VAL A 21 -8.99 8.10 13.47
N TYR A 22 -8.61 7.95 14.74
CA TYR A 22 -7.66 6.92 15.17
C TYR A 22 -8.34 5.64 15.68
N VAL A 23 -9.65 5.65 15.93
CA VAL A 23 -10.36 4.52 16.57
C VAL A 23 -11.56 4.01 15.80
N ASP A 24 -12.16 4.82 14.91
CA ASP A 24 -13.28 4.40 14.08
C ASP A 24 -12.78 3.65 12.83
N LEU A 25 -13.23 2.41 12.67
CA LEU A 25 -12.91 1.57 11.51
C LEU A 25 -13.32 2.21 10.18
N ALA A 26 -14.35 3.06 10.15
CA ALA A 26 -14.75 3.76 8.93
C ALA A 26 -13.67 4.72 8.41
N TRP A 27 -12.89 5.32 9.31
CA TRP A 27 -11.72 6.14 8.93
C TRP A 27 -10.59 5.27 8.38
N TYR A 28 -10.34 4.12 9.00
CA TYR A 28 -9.35 3.17 8.55
C TYR A 28 -9.64 2.65 7.14
N GLU A 29 -10.87 2.18 6.87
CA GLU A 29 -11.26 1.69 5.54
C GLU A 29 -11.15 2.77 4.47
N ARG A 30 -11.53 4.02 4.82
CA ARG A 30 -11.36 5.16 3.92
C ARG A 30 -9.89 5.43 3.61
N ALA A 31 -9.01 5.37 4.60
CA ALA A 31 -7.57 5.54 4.40
C ALA A 31 -6.99 4.41 3.55
N LYS A 32 -7.40 3.16 3.79
CA LYS A 32 -7.04 1.98 3.00
C LYS A 32 -7.34 2.18 1.51
N GLU A 33 -8.56 2.59 1.16
CA GLU A 33 -8.96 2.80 -0.23
C GLU A 33 -8.37 4.06 -0.88
N LYS A 34 -8.34 5.17 -0.14
CA LYS A 34 -8.03 6.49 -0.73
C LYS A 34 -6.54 6.82 -0.69
N ILE A 35 -5.79 6.22 0.22
CA ILE A 35 -4.38 6.50 0.44
C ILE A 35 -3.57 5.26 0.08
N PHE A 36 -3.70 4.17 0.84
CA PHE A 36 -2.79 3.02 0.71
C PHE A 36 -2.91 2.32 -0.64
N ALA A 37 -4.13 2.01 -1.10
CA ALA A 37 -4.37 1.39 -2.41
C ALA A 37 -3.97 2.29 -3.60
N ARG A 38 -3.71 3.58 -3.38
CA ARG A 38 -3.46 4.58 -4.42
C ARG A 38 -2.09 5.26 -4.30
N SER A 39 -1.23 4.75 -3.44
CA SER A 39 0.12 5.29 -3.22
C SER A 39 1.18 4.24 -3.51
N TRP A 40 2.37 4.74 -3.86
CA TRP A 40 3.55 3.89 -3.99
C TRP A 40 3.92 3.31 -2.64
N GLN A 41 4.00 1.97 -2.58
CA GLN A 41 4.39 1.25 -1.38
C GLN A 41 5.84 0.79 -1.50
N PHE A 42 6.62 1.03 -0.45
CA PHE A 42 7.97 0.49 -0.35
C PHE A 42 7.89 -0.99 0.08
N ILE A 43 8.49 -1.89 -0.72
CA ILE A 43 8.39 -3.35 -0.54
C ILE A 43 9.76 -4.05 -0.40
N GLY A 44 10.83 -3.28 -0.25
CA GLY A 44 12.20 -3.76 -0.07
C GLY A 44 13.21 -3.17 -1.05
N GLU A 45 14.44 -3.66 -0.96
CA GLU A 45 15.57 -3.19 -1.76
C GLU A 45 15.66 -3.92 -3.11
N ALA A 46 16.04 -3.19 -4.16
CA ALA A 46 16.28 -3.77 -5.48
C ALA A 46 17.34 -4.88 -5.47
N ALA A 47 18.25 -4.87 -4.49
CA ALA A 47 19.27 -5.90 -4.34
C ALA A 47 18.70 -7.31 -4.10
N GLN A 48 17.42 -7.43 -3.76
CA GLN A 48 16.71 -8.69 -3.60
C GLN A 48 16.31 -9.34 -4.94
N MET A 49 16.37 -8.61 -6.06
CA MET A 49 15.92 -9.05 -7.39
C MET A 49 17.03 -8.86 -8.44
N LYS A 50 17.98 -9.81 -8.55
CA LYS A 50 19.22 -9.62 -9.34
C LYS A 50 19.44 -10.56 -10.52
N ALA A 51 18.83 -11.73 -10.52
CA ALA A 51 19.09 -12.77 -11.51
C ALA A 51 17.86 -12.98 -12.41
N PRO A 52 18.04 -13.20 -13.72
CA PRO A 52 16.98 -13.70 -14.59
C PRO A 52 16.26 -14.90 -13.97
N GLY A 53 14.92 -14.92 -14.06
CA GLY A 53 14.10 -15.98 -13.49
C GLY A 53 13.92 -15.92 -11.97
N HIS A 54 14.49 -14.92 -11.28
CA HIS A 54 14.24 -14.74 -9.85
C HIS A 54 12.76 -14.39 -9.63
N VAL A 55 12.14 -15.07 -8.66
CA VAL A 55 10.76 -14.84 -8.24
C VAL A 55 10.69 -14.59 -6.74
N ARG A 56 9.86 -13.63 -6.31
CA ARG A 56 9.66 -13.31 -4.89
C ARG A 56 8.17 -13.04 -4.63
N PRO A 57 7.43 -14.00 -4.04
CA PRO A 57 6.07 -13.76 -3.58
C PRO A 57 6.08 -12.94 -2.28
N PHE A 58 5.08 -12.09 -2.10
CA PHE A 58 4.86 -11.34 -0.87
C PHE A 58 3.40 -10.90 -0.74
N THR A 59 2.97 -10.58 0.48
CA THR A 59 1.66 -9.95 0.74
C THR A 59 1.86 -8.45 0.92
N LEU A 60 1.18 -7.63 0.12
CA LEU A 60 1.25 -6.18 0.22
C LEU A 60 0.49 -5.69 1.44
N LEU A 61 1.20 -5.02 2.37
CA LEU A 61 0.63 -4.47 3.61
C LEU A 61 -0.27 -5.49 4.31
N GLU A 62 0.30 -6.61 4.75
CA GLU A 62 -0.40 -7.69 5.46
C GLU A 62 -1.28 -7.14 6.60
N GLY A 63 -2.53 -7.62 6.65
CA GLY A 63 -3.54 -7.12 7.60
C GLY A 63 -4.12 -5.74 7.25
N CYS A 64 -3.69 -5.10 6.15
CA CYS A 64 -4.27 -3.87 5.62
C CYS A 64 -4.82 -4.06 4.21
N LEU A 65 -3.97 -4.03 3.17
CA LEU A 65 -4.40 -4.33 1.81
C LEU A 65 -4.51 -5.83 1.59
N ASP A 66 -3.61 -6.59 2.22
CA ASP A 66 -3.63 -8.05 2.24
C ASP A 66 -3.66 -8.68 0.84
N GLU A 67 -2.98 -8.04 -0.11
CA GLU A 67 -2.98 -8.44 -1.51
C GLU A 67 -1.75 -9.31 -1.84
N PRO A 68 -1.93 -10.55 -2.30
CA PRO A 68 -0.81 -11.41 -2.69
C PRO A 68 -0.23 -10.95 -4.03
N LEU A 69 1.04 -10.57 -4.02
CA LEU A 69 1.78 -10.09 -5.18
C LEU A 69 3.02 -10.95 -5.44
N LEU A 70 3.52 -10.87 -6.66
CA LEU A 70 4.71 -11.59 -7.13
C LEU A 70 5.63 -10.62 -7.85
N LEU A 71 6.86 -10.49 -7.35
CA LEU A 71 7.94 -9.88 -8.14
C LEU A 71 8.61 -10.95 -9.00
N THR A 72 8.92 -10.60 -10.24
CA THR A 72 9.70 -11.45 -11.15
C THR A 72 10.80 -10.64 -11.83
N VAL A 73 11.90 -11.30 -12.20
CA VAL A 73 12.92 -10.73 -13.09
C VAL A 73 12.92 -11.51 -14.40
N ASP A 74 12.71 -10.82 -15.52
CA ASP A 74 12.73 -11.46 -16.84
C ASP A 74 14.14 -11.73 -17.37
N GLU A 75 14.23 -12.35 -18.54
CA GLU A 75 15.50 -12.66 -19.22
C GLU A 75 16.29 -11.40 -19.63
N GLN A 76 15.61 -10.25 -19.74
CA GLN A 76 16.19 -8.94 -20.01
C GLN A 76 16.56 -8.17 -18.72
N VAL A 77 16.52 -8.86 -17.57
CA VAL A 77 16.84 -8.31 -16.24
C VAL A 77 15.93 -7.15 -15.85
N GLN A 78 14.68 -7.13 -16.33
CA GLN A 78 13.66 -6.18 -15.91
C GLN A 78 12.82 -6.77 -14.78
N THR A 79 12.50 -5.94 -13.79
CA THR A 79 11.65 -6.34 -12.66
C THR A 79 10.19 -6.04 -12.96
N HIS A 80 9.32 -7.02 -12.76
CA HIS A 80 7.87 -6.89 -12.89
C HIS A 80 7.19 -7.16 -11.55
N CYS A 81 6.02 -6.57 -11.34
CA CYS A 81 5.16 -6.84 -10.19
C CYS A 81 3.79 -7.25 -10.71
N LEU A 82 3.31 -8.41 -10.26
CA LEU A 82 2.10 -9.06 -10.76
C LEU A 82 1.20 -9.44 -9.58
N SER A 83 -0.11 -9.49 -9.82
CA SER A 83 -1.01 -10.18 -8.89
C SER A 83 -0.66 -11.66 -8.85
N ASN A 84 -0.46 -12.23 -7.66
CA ASN A 84 -0.16 -13.64 -7.49
C ASN A 84 -1.45 -14.47 -7.42
N VAL A 85 -2.36 -14.22 -8.35
CA VAL A 85 -3.67 -14.87 -8.46
C VAL A 85 -3.86 -15.29 -9.91
N CYS A 86 -4.11 -16.59 -10.12
CA CYS A 86 -4.38 -17.10 -11.45
C CYS A 86 -5.75 -16.61 -11.93
N THR A 87 -5.79 -16.04 -13.14
CA THR A 87 -7.01 -15.48 -13.76
C THR A 87 -7.94 -16.52 -14.41
N HIS A 88 -7.61 -17.81 -14.32
CA HIS A 88 -8.42 -18.88 -14.91
C HIS A 88 -9.75 -19.10 -14.19
N ARG A 89 -9.73 -18.99 -12.86
CA ARG A 89 -10.94 -19.13 -12.04
C ARG A 89 -11.59 -17.78 -11.83
#